data_AF-A0A7C5S7M8-F1
#
_entry.id   AF-A0A7C5S7M8-F1
#
_cell.length_a   1.000
_cell.length_b   1.000
_cell.length_c   1.000
_cell.angle_alpha   90.00
_cell.angle_beta   90.00
_cell.angle_gamma   90.00
#
_symmetry.space_group_name_H-M   'P 1'
#
loop_
_entity.id
_entity.type
_entity.pdbx_description
1 polymer ?
#
loop_
_entity_poly.entity_id
_entity_poly.type
_entity_poly.pdbx_seq_one_letter_code
_entity_poly.pdbx_strand_id
1 'polypeptide(L)'
;MRTVLLLGSIAWMALPLPAQVLTNNGAMLFLNTGATMVVNGDVQQQASGTLQLQPSTTLQVSGNVTITSGQLQLNGDAFMQVTGNMTVGPTATVDRAANGTLEVHGTFNNQGTVTNHGTVEVGPP
;
A
#
# COMPACT_ATOMS: atom_id res chain seq x y z
N MET A 1 -28.11 43.32 39.24
CA MET A 1 -26.81 42.95 38.63
C MET A 1 -27.10 41.87 37.59
N ARG A 2 -26.81 42.11 36.31
CA ARG A 2 -27.07 41.15 35.22
C ARG A 2 -25.82 40.29 35.05
N THR A 3 -25.90 39.01 35.37
CA THR A 3 -24.84 38.05 35.12
C THR A 3 -24.88 37.65 33.65
N VAL A 4 -23.87 38.04 32.87
CA VAL A 4 -23.68 37.59 31.49
C VAL A 4 -22.83 36.32 31.54
N LEU A 5 -23.40 35.18 31.14
CA LEU A 5 -22.66 33.94 30.96
C LEU A 5 -22.06 33.93 29.54
N LEU A 6 -20.74 34.07 29.42
CA LEU A 6 -20.05 33.79 28.16
C LEU A 6 -19.93 32.28 27.98
N LEU A 7 -20.66 31.74 27.01
CA LEU A 7 -20.46 30.38 26.50
C LEU A 7 -19.22 30.39 25.59
N GLY A 8 -18.08 29.95 26.12
CA GLY A 8 -16.88 29.68 25.32
C GLY A 8 -17.10 28.45 24.46
N SER A 9 -17.22 28.61 23.14
CA SER A 9 -17.19 27.51 22.19
C SER A 9 -15.76 26.98 22.08
N ILE A 10 -15.50 25.81 22.65
CA ILE A 10 -14.25 25.08 22.42
C ILE A 10 -14.32 24.51 20.99
N ALA A 11 -13.61 25.14 20.06
CA ALA A 11 -13.38 24.57 18.74
C ALA A 11 -12.54 23.29 18.93
N TRP A 12 -13.17 22.13 18.76
CA TRP A 12 -12.43 20.87 18.65
C TRP A 12 -11.63 20.92 17.36
N MET A 13 -10.32 21.19 17.47
CA MET A 13 -9.40 20.94 16.36
C MET A 13 -9.42 19.44 16.10
N ALA A 14 -10.05 19.03 15.00
CA ALA A 14 -9.89 17.67 14.49
C ALA A 14 -8.42 17.52 14.09
N LEU A 15 -7.62 16.86 14.95
CA LEU A 15 -6.30 16.41 14.57
C LEU A 15 -6.49 15.46 13.38
N PRO A 16 -5.74 15.61 12.27
CA PRO A 16 -5.77 14.64 11.21
C PRO A 16 -5.41 13.28 11.81
N LEU A 17 -6.35 12.33 11.78
CA LEU A 17 -6.08 10.96 12.20
C LEU A 17 -4.98 10.42 11.28
N PRO A 18 -3.88 9.87 11.81
CA PRO A 18 -2.88 9.23 10.97
C PRO A 18 -3.57 8.10 10.20
N ALA A 19 -3.28 8.00 8.89
CA ALA A 19 -3.73 6.87 8.10
C ALA A 19 -3.27 5.57 8.77
N GLN A 20 -4.08 4.51 8.70
CA GLN A 20 -3.65 3.19 9.15
C GLN A 20 -2.38 2.80 8.38
N VAL A 21 -1.35 2.28 9.05
CA VAL A 21 -0.12 1.82 8.38
C VAL A 21 0.10 0.35 8.67
N LEU A 22 0.18 -0.47 7.62
CA LEU A 22 0.73 -1.81 7.68
C LEU A 22 2.23 -1.72 7.41
N THR A 23 3.06 -2.07 8.40
CA THR A 23 4.51 -2.12 8.23
C THR A 23 5.00 -3.56 8.27
N ASN A 24 5.64 -4.00 7.19
CA ASN A 24 6.47 -5.20 7.22
C ASN A 24 7.95 -4.80 7.29
N ASN A 25 8.59 -5.15 8.42
CA ASN A 25 9.95 -4.73 8.76
C ASN A 25 10.89 -5.95 8.85
N GLY A 26 11.20 -6.52 7.69
CA GLY A 26 12.12 -7.66 7.57
C GLY A 26 11.53 -9.05 7.75
N ALA A 27 10.20 -9.15 7.86
CA ALA A 27 9.52 -10.45 7.90
C ALA A 27 8.97 -10.86 6.53
N MET A 28 8.44 -12.07 6.46
CA MET A 28 7.64 -12.55 5.34
C MET A 28 6.15 -12.33 5.66
N LEU A 29 5.49 -11.45 4.90
CA LEU A 29 4.03 -11.37 4.85
C LEU A 29 3.55 -12.22 3.68
N PHE A 30 2.78 -13.27 3.96
CA PHE A 30 2.38 -14.26 2.97
C PHE A 30 0.86 -14.32 2.87
N LEU A 31 0.30 -14.03 1.69
CA LEU A 31 -1.11 -14.18 1.39
C LEU A 31 -1.28 -15.52 0.65
N ASN A 32 -1.94 -16.49 1.31
CA ASN A 32 -2.25 -17.80 0.74
C ASN A 32 -3.19 -17.69 -0.46
N THR A 33 -3.16 -18.68 -1.35
CA THR A 33 -4.05 -18.76 -2.52
C THR A 33 -5.51 -18.50 -2.16
N GLY A 34 -6.17 -17.61 -2.91
CA GLY A 34 -7.57 -17.23 -2.67
C GLY A 34 -7.78 -16.20 -1.55
N ALA A 35 -6.73 -15.76 -0.86
CA ALA A 35 -6.85 -14.77 0.21
C ALA A 35 -7.11 -13.35 -0.33
N THR A 36 -7.88 -12.60 0.44
CA THR A 36 -8.07 -11.16 0.25
C THR A 36 -7.55 -10.42 1.47
N MET A 37 -6.71 -9.41 1.24
CA MET A 37 -6.25 -8.47 2.26
C MET A 37 -6.64 -7.06 1.84
N VAL A 38 -7.20 -6.31 2.79
CA VAL A 38 -7.54 -4.90 2.60
C VAL A 38 -6.80 -4.08 3.64
N VAL A 39 -6.07 -3.08 3.17
CA VAL A 39 -5.38 -2.09 4.00
C VAL A 39 -6.02 -0.73 3.73
N ASN A 40 -6.84 -0.27 4.68
CA ASN A 40 -7.52 1.03 4.62
C ASN A 40 -6.59 2.19 4.99
N GLY A 41 -5.39 2.20 4.41
CA GLY A 41 -4.33 3.16 4.67
C GLY A 41 -3.07 2.81 3.89
N ASP A 42 -1.91 3.12 4.44
CA ASP A 42 -0.62 2.94 3.77
C ASP A 42 0.02 1.57 4.06
N VAL A 43 0.84 1.10 3.12
CA VAL A 43 1.73 -0.06 3.31
C VAL A 43 3.18 0.39 3.23
N GLN A 44 3.98 -0.04 4.19
CA GLN A 44 5.42 0.18 4.26
C GLN A 44 6.14 -1.16 4.29
N GLN A 45 6.97 -1.41 3.28
CA GLN A 45 7.82 -2.60 3.18
C GLN A 45 9.29 -2.18 3.31
N GLN A 46 9.97 -2.75 4.29
CA GLN A 46 11.33 -2.36 4.65
C GLN A 46 12.15 -3.54 5.22
N ALA A 47 13.44 -3.27 5.46
CA ALA A 47 14.40 -4.16 6.10
C ALA A 47 14.51 -5.56 5.48
N SER A 48 14.66 -5.65 4.15
CA SER A 48 14.76 -6.94 3.42
C SER A 48 13.55 -7.86 3.57
N GLY A 49 12.40 -7.34 4.03
CA GLY A 49 11.15 -8.09 4.15
C GLY A 49 10.62 -8.54 2.78
N THR A 50 9.74 -9.52 2.79
CA THR A 50 9.06 -10.02 1.57
C THR A 50 7.55 -9.99 1.76
N LEU A 51 6.85 -9.40 0.79
CA LEU A 51 5.40 -9.38 0.69
C LEU A 51 5.06 -10.27 -0.49
N GLN A 52 4.49 -11.44 -0.21
CA GLN A 52 4.25 -12.47 -1.20
C GLN A 52 2.75 -12.75 -1.34
N LEU A 53 2.25 -12.50 -2.54
CA LEU A 53 0.89 -12.77 -2.97
C LEU A 53 0.91 -14.06 -3.80
N GLN A 54 0.23 -15.10 -3.34
CA GLN A 54 0.06 -16.34 -4.11
C GLN A 54 -0.96 -16.17 -5.24
N PRO A 55 -1.07 -17.14 -6.18
CA PRO A 55 -2.12 -17.12 -7.20
C PRO A 55 -3.51 -16.89 -6.59
N SER A 56 -4.37 -16.22 -7.36
CA SER A 56 -5.75 -15.88 -7.03
C SER A 56 -5.90 -15.10 -5.72
N THR A 57 -4.88 -14.33 -5.32
CA THR A 57 -4.96 -13.42 -4.18
C THR A 57 -5.33 -12.01 -4.60
N THR A 58 -5.89 -11.25 -3.66
CA THR A 58 -6.17 -9.83 -3.83
C THR A 58 -5.61 -9.02 -2.67
N LEU A 59 -4.80 -8.01 -2.97
CA LEU A 59 -4.38 -6.98 -2.01
C LEU A 59 -4.90 -5.62 -2.47
N GLN A 60 -5.72 -4.99 -1.64
CA GLN A 60 -6.22 -3.64 -1.88
C GLN A 60 -5.63 -2.68 -0.84
N VAL A 61 -5.04 -1.59 -1.32
CA VAL A 61 -4.44 -0.55 -0.49
C VAL A 61 -5.08 0.78 -0.85
N SER A 62 -5.84 1.37 0.08
CA SER A 62 -6.50 2.67 -0.14
C SER A 62 -5.54 3.85 -0.11
N GLY A 63 -4.39 3.70 0.56
CA GLY A 63 -3.34 4.71 0.65
C GLY A 63 -2.18 4.43 -0.31
N ASN A 64 -1.00 4.83 0.11
CA ASN A 64 0.25 4.68 -0.62
C ASN A 64 0.93 3.36 -0.27
N VAL A 65 1.68 2.82 -1.23
CA VAL A 65 2.60 1.71 -1.02
C VAL A 65 4.02 2.21 -1.16
N THR A 66 4.82 2.09 -0.11
CA THR A 66 6.24 2.40 -0.16
C THR A 66 7.04 1.13 0.13
N ILE A 67 7.87 0.73 -0.83
CA ILE A 67 8.81 -0.37 -0.69
C ILE A 67 10.19 0.24 -0.60
N THR A 68 10.65 0.56 0.61
CA THR A 68 11.96 1.17 0.83
C THR A 68 13.08 0.19 0.49
N SER A 69 12.91 -1.08 0.88
CA SER A 69 13.82 -2.18 0.60
C SER A 69 13.12 -3.52 0.74
N GLY A 70 13.71 -4.60 0.22
CA GLY A 70 13.10 -5.93 0.22
C GLY A 70 12.28 -6.19 -1.04
N GLN A 71 11.32 -7.11 -0.95
CA GLN A 71 10.64 -7.66 -2.12
C GLN A 71 9.12 -7.56 -2.02
N LEU A 72 8.48 -7.25 -3.14
CA LEU A 72 7.07 -7.51 -3.40
C LEU A 72 6.99 -8.52 -4.55
N GLN A 73 6.37 -9.66 -4.29
CA GLN A 73 6.16 -10.71 -5.26
C GLN A 73 4.66 -10.93 -5.38
N LEU A 74 4.11 -10.77 -6.57
CA LEU A 74 2.77 -11.27 -6.85
C LEU A 74 2.92 -12.45 -7.82
N ASN A 75 2.28 -13.57 -7.53
CA ASN A 75 2.49 -14.81 -8.27
C ASN A 75 1.22 -15.19 -9.05
N GLY A 76 1.38 -15.80 -10.22
CA GLY A 76 0.24 -16.19 -11.04
C GLY A 76 -0.66 -15.02 -11.41
N ASP A 77 -1.96 -15.23 -11.25
CA ASP A 77 -3.07 -14.31 -11.46
C ASP A 77 -3.35 -13.38 -10.25
N ALA A 78 -2.40 -13.23 -9.32
CA ALA A 78 -2.56 -12.32 -8.19
C ALA A 78 -2.89 -10.89 -8.64
N PHE A 79 -3.82 -10.26 -7.93
CA PHE A 79 -4.26 -8.90 -8.15
C PHE A 79 -3.83 -8.00 -6.99
N MET A 80 -3.24 -6.85 -7.31
CA MET A 80 -2.94 -5.80 -6.34
C MET A 80 -3.40 -4.46 -6.87
N GLN A 81 -4.12 -3.72 -6.03
CA GLN A 81 -4.56 -2.36 -6.33
C GLN A 81 -4.02 -1.40 -5.27
N VAL A 82 -3.44 -0.29 -5.74
CA VAL A 82 -2.98 0.83 -4.92
C VAL A 82 -3.72 2.08 -5.38
N THR A 83 -4.65 2.57 -4.57
CA THR A 83 -5.40 3.80 -4.88
C THR A 83 -4.52 5.05 -4.78
N GLY A 84 -3.52 5.04 -3.88
CA GLY A 84 -2.54 6.12 -3.76
C GLY A 84 -1.35 5.96 -4.71
N ASN A 85 -0.21 6.47 -4.28
CA ASN A 85 1.05 6.34 -5.02
C ASN A 85 1.77 5.05 -4.64
N MET A 86 2.57 4.53 -5.57
CA MET A 86 3.50 3.45 -5.31
C MET A 86 4.93 3.93 -5.52
N THR A 87 5.80 3.72 -4.53
CA THR A 87 7.23 4.01 -4.61
C THR A 87 8.05 2.76 -4.38
N VAL A 88 8.94 2.46 -5.33
CA VAL A 88 9.92 1.36 -5.25
C VAL A 88 11.30 1.98 -5.02
N GLY A 89 11.88 1.72 -3.86
CA GLY A 89 13.17 2.26 -3.43
C GLY A 89 14.35 1.61 -4.15
N PRO A 90 15.56 2.19 -4.05
CA PRO A 90 16.74 1.75 -4.80
C PRO A 90 17.17 0.30 -4.57
N THR A 91 16.88 -0.23 -3.38
CA THR A 91 17.23 -1.60 -2.98
C THR A 91 16.00 -2.52 -2.91
N ALA A 92 14.88 -2.06 -3.46
CA ALA A 92 13.65 -2.82 -3.53
C ALA A 92 13.52 -3.55 -4.86
N THR A 93 12.87 -4.71 -4.81
CA THR A 93 12.46 -5.46 -6.00
C THR A 93 10.96 -5.66 -6.00
N VAL A 94 10.33 -5.43 -7.15
CA VAL A 94 8.95 -5.81 -7.41
C VAL A 94 8.95 -6.81 -8.56
N ASP A 95 8.44 -8.00 -8.29
CA ASP A 95 8.27 -9.02 -9.31
C ASP A 95 6.78 -9.22 -9.60
N ARG A 96 6.37 -8.75 -10.77
CA ARG A 96 5.06 -9.02 -11.34
C ARG A 96 5.07 -10.27 -12.22
N ALA A 97 5.02 -11.46 -11.61
CA ALA A 97 5.15 -12.74 -12.32
C ALA A 97 3.86 -13.21 -13.01
N ALA A 98 3.97 -13.87 -14.17
CA ALA A 98 2.84 -14.44 -14.92
C ALA A 98 1.72 -13.41 -15.21
N ASN A 99 0.45 -13.83 -15.23
CA ASN A 99 -0.67 -13.10 -15.84
C ASN A 99 -1.47 -12.19 -14.88
N GLY A 100 -1.01 -11.96 -13.65
CA GLY A 100 -1.68 -11.08 -12.69
C GLY A 100 -1.53 -9.59 -13.02
N THR A 101 -2.24 -8.75 -12.26
CA THR A 101 -2.29 -7.29 -12.47
C THR A 101 -1.85 -6.55 -11.21
N LEU A 102 -0.96 -5.57 -11.40
CA LEU A 102 -0.66 -4.51 -10.43
C LEU A 102 -1.23 -3.20 -10.96
N GLU A 103 -2.21 -2.65 -10.26
CA GLU A 103 -2.89 -1.41 -10.61
C GLU A 103 -2.51 -0.31 -9.61
N VAL A 104 -2.05 0.84 -10.10
CA VAL A 104 -1.68 2.00 -9.29
C VAL A 104 -2.40 3.23 -9.83
N HIS A 105 -3.39 3.74 -9.10
CA HIS A 105 -4.19 4.88 -9.54
C HIS A 105 -3.46 6.22 -9.43
N GLY A 106 -2.50 6.32 -8.50
CA GLY A 106 -1.62 7.46 -8.37
C GLY A 106 -0.39 7.37 -9.27
N THR A 107 0.73 7.88 -8.76
CA THR A 107 2.03 7.82 -9.44
C THR A 107 2.76 6.52 -9.11
N PHE A 108 3.38 5.90 -10.11
CA PHE A 108 4.34 4.82 -9.92
C PHE A 108 5.78 5.36 -10.05
N ASN A 109 6.49 5.50 -8.94
CA ASN A 109 7.87 5.96 -8.91
C ASN A 109 8.83 4.80 -8.64
N ASN A 110 9.63 4.43 -9.64
CA ASN A 110 10.62 3.36 -9.51
C ASN A 110 12.04 3.88 -9.48
N GLN A 111 12.76 3.56 -8.40
CA GLN A 111 14.19 3.76 -8.24
C GLN A 111 14.96 2.44 -8.10
N GLY A 112 14.23 1.32 -7.98
CA GLY A 112 14.77 -0.04 -7.83
C GLY A 112 14.53 -0.89 -9.07
N THR A 113 14.29 -2.19 -8.86
CA THR A 113 14.02 -3.14 -9.94
C THR A 113 12.54 -3.51 -9.97
N VAL A 114 11.93 -3.38 -11.15
CA VAL A 114 10.57 -3.86 -11.41
C VAL A 114 10.63 -4.80 -12.59
N THR A 115 10.30 -6.06 -12.36
CA THR A 115 10.11 -7.07 -13.40
C THR A 115 8.63 -7.27 -13.63
N ASN A 116 8.19 -7.27 -14.88
CA ASN A 116 6.79 -7.49 -15.22
C ASN A 116 6.66 -8.53 -16.33
N HIS A 117 5.88 -9.57 -16.06
CA HIS A 117 5.47 -10.61 -16.99
C HIS A 117 3.95 -10.62 -17.23
N GLY A 118 3.21 -9.73 -16.56
CA GLY A 118 1.76 -9.57 -16.66
C GLY A 118 1.41 -8.12 -16.97
N THR A 119 0.47 -7.57 -16.19
CA THR A 119 -0.02 -6.20 -16.39
C THR A 119 0.42 -5.29 -15.23
N VAL A 120 0.94 -4.13 -15.59
CA VAL A 120 1.12 -2.99 -14.68
C VAL A 120 0.35 -1.81 -15.27
N GLU A 121 -0.68 -1.36 -14.58
CA GLU A 121 -1.52 -0.24 -14.96
C GLU A 121 -1.23 0.95 -14.04
N VAL A 122 -1.01 2.13 -14.63
CA VAL A 122 -0.69 3.36 -13.89
C VAL A 122 -1.59 4.50 -14.36
N GLY A 123 -2.24 5.15 -13.41
CA GLY A 123 -3.19 6.23 -13.65
C GLY A 123 -4.62 5.85 -13.24
N PRO A 124 -5.55 6.82 -13.26
CA PRO A 124 -6.94 6.57 -12.94
C PRO A 124 -7.58 5.57 -13.92
N PRO A 125 -8.60 4.81 -13.49
CA PRO A 125 -9.33 3.86 -14.34
C PRO A 125 -10.08 4.53 -15.49
#